data_AF-A0A0T6Y515-F1
#
_entry.id   AF-A0A0T6Y515-F1
#
_cell.length_a   1.000
_cell.length_b   1.000
_cell.length_c   1.000
_cell.angle_alpha   90.00
_cell.angle_beta   90.00
_cell.angle_gamma   90.00
#
_symmetry.space_group_name_H-M   'P 1'
#
loop_
_entity.id
_entity.type
_entity.pdbx_description
1 polymer ?
#
loop_
_entity_poly.entity_id
_entity_poly.type
_entity_poly.pdbx_seq_one_letter_code
_entity_poly.pdbx_strand_id
1 'polypeptide(L)'
;MEEIAGGLNSRITPDELDMLQRTFDRVCIWCSIPRHGKRADLLARYITDQFREGLSDEAALFGDAMWREQNSDAPRYRPDA
;
A
#
# COMPACT_ATOMS: atom_id res chain seq x y z
N MET A 1 -6.18 -14.87 -30.21
CA MET A 1 -5.02 -14.21 -29.59
C MET A 1 -5.09 -12.77 -30.05
N GLU A 2 -5.69 -11.93 -29.22
CA GLU A 2 -5.92 -10.48 -29.38
C GLU A 2 -5.63 -9.90 -27.98
N GLU A 3 -5.13 -8.70 -27.74
CA GLU A 3 -4.56 -7.62 -28.53
C GLU A 3 -3.92 -6.66 -27.49
N ILE A 4 -2.90 -5.96 -27.93
CA ILE A 4 -2.23 -4.78 -27.36
C ILE A 4 -3.14 -3.73 -26.65
N ALA A 5 -2.81 -3.35 -25.41
CA ALA A 5 -3.13 -2.02 -24.85
C ALA A 5 -2.23 -1.68 -23.66
N GLY A 6 -1.33 -0.71 -23.84
CA GLY A 6 -0.75 0.04 -22.74
C GLY A 6 -1.86 0.83 -22.03
N GLY A 7 -2.05 0.58 -20.75
CA GLY A 7 -3.00 1.28 -19.92
C GLY A 7 -3.34 0.44 -18.71
N LEU A 8 -2.97 0.91 -17.53
CA LEU A 8 -3.27 0.33 -16.22
C LEU A 8 -4.78 0.41 -15.89
N ASN A 9 -5.59 -0.27 -16.69
CA ASN A 9 -6.99 -0.63 -16.46
C ASN A 9 -7.11 -2.14 -16.15
N SER A 10 -6.01 -2.77 -15.73
CA SER A 10 -5.93 -4.19 -15.36
C SER A 10 -6.99 -4.53 -14.33
N ARG A 11 -7.88 -5.41 -14.75
CA ARG A 11 -8.88 -6.07 -13.94
C ARG A 11 -8.13 -6.86 -12.85
N ILE A 12 -8.03 -6.29 -11.64
CA ILE A 12 -7.39 -6.96 -10.49
C ILE A 12 -8.00 -8.37 -10.38
N THR A 13 -7.18 -9.39 -10.53
CA THR A 13 -7.59 -10.78 -10.36
C THR A 13 -7.89 -11.06 -8.90
N PRO A 14 -8.72 -12.07 -8.58
CA PRO A 14 -9.00 -12.41 -7.19
C PRO A 14 -7.75 -12.77 -6.38
N ASP A 15 -6.71 -13.29 -7.03
CA ASP A 15 -5.42 -13.61 -6.41
C ASP A 15 -4.65 -12.32 -6.02
N GLU A 16 -4.56 -11.37 -6.96
CA GLU A 16 -3.95 -10.06 -6.69
C GLU A 16 -4.72 -9.30 -5.60
N LEU A 17 -6.06 -9.38 -5.60
CA LEU A 17 -6.89 -8.77 -4.56
C LEU A 17 -6.64 -9.41 -3.18
N ASP A 18 -6.54 -10.74 -3.11
CA ASP A 18 -6.21 -11.46 -1.86
C ASP A 18 -4.84 -11.02 -1.34
N MET A 19 -3.84 -10.90 -2.21
CA MET A 19 -2.50 -10.42 -1.84
C MET A 19 -2.53 -8.96 -1.34
N LEU A 20 -3.24 -8.07 -2.02
CA LEU A 20 -3.41 -6.67 -1.60
C LEU A 20 -4.09 -6.58 -0.24
N GLN A 21 -5.13 -7.38 -0.01
CA GLN A 21 -5.83 -7.44 1.28
C GLN A 21 -4.94 -7.99 2.40
N ARG A 22 -4.16 -9.05 2.16
CA ARG A 22 -3.19 -9.58 3.15
C ARG A 22 -2.12 -8.56 3.50
N THR A 23 -1.58 -7.88 2.50
CA THR A 23 -0.58 -6.82 2.69
C THR A 23 -1.18 -5.70 3.53
N PHE A 24 -2.36 -5.21 3.15
CA PHE A 24 -3.08 -4.18 3.87
C PHE A 24 -3.34 -4.57 5.33
N ASP A 25 -3.82 -5.79 5.57
CA ASP A 25 -4.11 -6.27 6.92
C ASP A 25 -2.84 -6.34 7.78
N ARG A 26 -1.75 -6.83 7.22
CA ARG A 26 -0.45 -6.91 7.91
C ARG A 26 0.07 -5.53 8.30
N VAL A 27 -0.01 -4.53 7.41
CA VAL A 27 0.38 -3.15 7.73
C VAL A 27 -0.56 -2.54 8.76
N CYS A 28 -1.86 -2.82 8.66
CA CYS A 28 -2.88 -2.35 9.59
C CYS A 28 -2.63 -2.87 11.02
N ILE A 29 -2.28 -4.15 11.17
CA ILE A 29 -1.87 -4.77 12.43
C ILE A 29 -0.58 -4.13 12.95
N TRP A 30 0.42 -3.98 12.07
CA TRP A 30 1.74 -3.48 12.45
C TRP A 30 1.70 -2.04 12.94
N CYS A 31 1.02 -1.15 12.21
CA CYS A 31 0.90 0.26 12.59
C CYS A 31 -0.26 0.51 13.58
N SER A 32 -0.97 -0.53 14.02
CA SER A 32 -2.17 -0.37 14.87
C SER A 32 -3.19 0.61 14.27
N ILE A 33 -3.31 0.61 12.94
CA ILE A 33 -4.21 1.51 12.23
C ILE A 33 -5.64 1.02 12.46
N PRO A 34 -6.58 1.87 12.86
CA PRO A 34 -7.98 1.48 12.88
C PRO A 34 -8.47 1.23 11.44
N ARG A 35 -8.99 0.02 11.17
CA ARG A 35 -9.52 -0.40 9.85
C ARG A 35 -10.55 0.57 9.25
N HIS A 36 -11.20 1.40 10.06
CA HIS A 36 -12.21 2.38 9.64
C HIS A 36 -11.76 3.83 9.85
N GLY A 37 -10.49 4.11 9.57
CA GLY A 37 -9.90 5.45 9.68
C GLY A 37 -9.43 6.04 8.36
N LYS A 38 -9.21 7.35 8.33
CA LYS A 38 -8.59 8.05 7.20
C LYS A 38 -7.21 7.47 6.84
N ARG A 39 -6.47 6.95 7.84
CA ARG A 39 -5.19 6.25 7.64
C ARG A 39 -5.36 4.94 6.85
N ALA A 40 -6.37 4.13 7.17
CA ALA A 40 -6.68 2.90 6.45
C ALA A 40 -7.04 3.18 4.98
N ASP A 41 -7.87 4.19 4.70
CA ASP A 41 -8.20 4.56 3.31
C ASP A 41 -6.96 5.01 2.52
N LEU A 42 -6.11 5.86 3.13
CA LEU A 42 -4.86 6.32 2.52
C LEU A 42 -3.86 5.19 2.29
N LEU A 43 -3.83 4.20 3.17
CA LEU A 43 -3.00 3.01 3.04
C LEU A 43 -3.50 2.10 1.92
N ALA A 44 -4.80 1.81 1.88
CA ALA A 44 -5.39 0.98 0.82
C ALA A 44 -5.17 1.62 -0.57
N ARG A 45 -5.37 2.93 -0.68
CA ARG A 45 -5.06 3.68 -1.91
C ARG A 45 -3.60 3.60 -2.28
N TYR A 46 -2.69 3.74 -1.32
CA TYR A 46 -1.26 3.68 -1.57
C TYR A 46 -0.80 2.32 -2.09
N ILE A 47 -1.18 1.25 -1.40
CA ILE A 47 -0.85 -0.12 -1.81
C ILE A 47 -1.40 -0.40 -3.22
N THR A 48 -2.63 0.05 -3.49
CA THR A 48 -3.24 -0.08 -4.83
C THR A 48 -2.49 0.74 -5.89
N ASP A 49 -2.02 1.94 -5.55
CA ASP A 49 -1.26 2.80 -6.47
C ASP A 49 0.10 2.19 -6.81
N GLN A 50 0.86 1.76 -5.80
CA GLN A 50 2.13 1.03 -5.96
C GLN A 50 1.94 -0.24 -6.81
N PHE A 51 0.86 -0.98 -6.57
CA PHE A 51 0.53 -2.15 -7.38
C PHE A 51 0.29 -1.78 -8.85
N ARG A 52 -0.40 -0.67 -9.11
CA ARG A 52 -0.59 -0.16 -10.47
C ARG A 52 0.71 0.35 -11.09
N GLU A 53 1.66 0.84 -10.31
CA GLU A 53 2.99 1.19 -10.82
C GLU A 53 3.83 -0.05 -11.21
N GLY A 54 3.35 -1.27 -10.91
CA GLY A 54 3.97 -2.55 -11.25
C GLY A 54 4.52 -3.32 -10.05
N LEU A 55 4.33 -2.79 -8.85
CA LEU A 55 4.80 -3.37 -7.59
C LEU A 55 3.86 -4.49 -7.13
N SER A 56 4.12 -5.70 -7.60
CA SER A 56 3.26 -6.89 -7.41
C SER A 56 3.82 -7.89 -6.39
N ASP A 57 4.79 -7.47 -5.58
CA ASP A 57 5.40 -8.31 -4.53
C ASP A 57 4.89 -7.92 -3.13
N GLU A 58 4.37 -8.90 -2.37
CA GLU A 58 3.79 -8.70 -1.05
C GLU A 58 4.81 -8.08 -0.08
N ALA A 59 6.06 -8.56 -0.10
CA ALA A 59 7.09 -8.10 0.81
C ALA A 59 7.55 -6.68 0.46
N ALA A 60 7.61 -6.37 -0.84
CA ALA A 60 7.98 -5.04 -1.29
C ALA A 60 6.87 -4.01 -1.03
N LEU A 61 5.60 -4.32 -1.29
CA LEU A 61 4.47 -3.45 -0.92
C LEU A 61 4.39 -3.22 0.59
N PHE A 62 4.61 -4.28 1.38
CA PHE A 62 4.64 -4.19 2.83
C PHE A 62 5.80 -3.30 3.31
N GLY A 63 7.01 -3.54 2.82
CA GLY A 63 8.19 -2.77 3.19
C GLY A 63 8.08 -1.29 2.83
N ASP A 64 7.52 -1.00 1.66
CA ASP A 64 7.33 0.37 1.18
C ASP A 64 6.25 1.12 1.99
N ALA A 65 5.12 0.44 2.28
CA ALA A 65 4.10 0.96 3.18
C ALA A 65 4.64 1.20 4.61
N MET A 66 5.45 0.28 5.14
CA MET A 66 6.12 0.43 6.43
C MET A 66 7.08 1.62 6.44
N TRP A 67 7.87 1.79 5.38
CA TRP A 67 8.80 2.91 5.26
C TRP A 67 8.05 4.24 5.24
N ARG A 68 6.96 4.33 4.45
CA ARG A 68 6.10 5.51 4.40
C ARG A 68 5.48 5.85 5.75
N GLU A 69 4.99 4.86 6.48
CA GLU A 69 4.36 5.07 7.77
C GLU A 69 5.39 5.50 8.83
N GLN A 70 6.58 4.89 8.84
CA GLN A 70 7.70 5.34 9.70
C GLN A 70 8.17 6.76 9.35
N ASN A 71 8.17 7.14 8.06
CA ASN A 71 8.50 8.50 7.64
C ASN A 71 7.37 9.51 7.93
N SER A 72 6.11 9.07 7.88
CA SER A 72 4.93 9.91 8.15
C SER A 72 4.71 10.14 9.64
N ASP A 73 5.06 9.15 10.46
CA ASP A 73 5.04 9.23 11.94
C ASP A 73 6.36 9.78 12.51
N ALA A 74 7.35 10.09 11.65
CA ALA A 74 8.51 10.85 12.08
C ALA A 74 8.00 12.17 12.68
N PRO A 75 8.18 12.40 13.99
CA PRO A 75 7.89 13.70 14.53
C PRO A 75 8.74 14.68 13.73
N ARG A 76 8.14 15.81 13.37
CA ARG A 76 8.91 17.03 13.17
C ARG A 76 9.62 17.36 14.49
N TYR A 77 10.61 16.55 14.87
CA TYR A 77 11.58 16.88 15.88
C TYR A 77 12.40 18.00 15.25
N ARG A 78 11.85 19.20 15.37
CA ARG A 78 12.58 20.44 15.31
C ARG A 78 13.53 20.33 16.51
N PRO A 79 14.84 20.13 16.31
CA PRO A 79 15.77 20.38 17.39
C PRO A 79 15.74 21.89 17.55
N ASP A 80 14.93 22.37 18.50
CA ASP A 80 15.06 23.73 18.99
C ASP A 80 16.29 23.69 19.92
N ALA A 81 17.42 24.09 19.36
CA ALA A 81 18.69 24.30 20.07
C ALA A 81 19.34 25.57 19.51
#